data_AF-A0A3M0HSU8-F1
#
_entry.id   AF-A0A3M0HSU8-F1
#
_cell.length_a   1.000
_cell.length_b   1.000
_cell.length_c   1.000
_cell.angle_alpha   90.00
_cell.angle_beta   90.00
_cell.angle_gamma   90.00
#
_symmetry.space_group_name_H-M   'P 1'
#
loop_
_entity.id
_entity.type
_entity.pdbx_description
1 polymer ?
#
loop_
_entity_poly.entity_id
_entity_poly.type
_entity_poly.pdbx_seq_one_letter_code
_entity_poly.pdbx_strand_id
1 'polypeptide(L)'
;MYLNTPPRSTIRFTRRGKLVLVVTGAVVAGTAVAVPLLSPGGADRKPISLVIPEGWRASQVYEAIDKALALPAGSTAKSIGKARLKLPSDAAGNPEGYLFPATYHVDKDATPQTLLQQMVDTANDRFDVAPVAAGAQRSPMNLYQAITVASIVQAESASRTDMGKVARVVLNRLARGIPLQMDSTLNYGLRRHAARTSLEDTRIDNPYNSYQRVGLPPTPIDSPGADAMRATLNPTPGDWLYFVTVKPGDTRFTTDYEEHQRNVAEFNALQQKNKKAQRSPSATASPSGASQSPSGVAQSRL
;
A
#
# COMPACT_ATOMS: atom_id res chain seq x y z
N MET A 1 11.18 58.67 20.65
CA MET A 1 12.17 58.91 19.57
C MET A 1 12.19 57.67 18.68
N TYR A 2 11.96 57.89 17.39
CA TYR A 2 11.50 56.91 16.40
C TYR A 2 12.58 55.90 15.98
N LEU A 3 12.16 54.64 15.78
CA LEU A 3 12.93 53.57 15.16
C LEU A 3 12.69 53.52 13.64
N ASN A 4 13.76 53.15 12.92
CA ASN A 4 13.89 52.99 11.47
C ASN A 4 12.70 52.36 10.72
N THR A 5 12.39 52.90 9.54
CA THR A 5 11.68 52.18 8.47
C THR A 5 12.13 52.69 7.09
N PRO A 6 12.79 51.89 6.25
CA PRO A 6 12.89 52.15 4.80
C PRO A 6 11.72 51.51 4.03
N PRO A 7 11.37 52.02 2.83
CA PRO A 7 10.07 51.81 2.20
C PRO A 7 9.96 50.48 1.42
N ARG A 8 8.71 49.98 1.37
CA ARG A 8 8.25 48.85 0.55
C ARG A 8 8.34 49.16 -0.95
N SER A 9 9.01 48.31 -1.73
CA SER A 9 8.84 48.26 -3.19
C SER A 9 7.77 47.22 -3.57
N THR A 10 6.72 47.67 -4.25
CA THR A 10 5.68 46.83 -4.84
C THR A 10 6.16 46.28 -6.19
N ILE A 11 6.44 44.98 -6.28
CA ILE A 11 6.69 44.31 -7.56
C ILE A 11 5.34 43.90 -8.15
N ARG A 12 4.95 44.58 -9.24
CA ARG A 12 3.86 44.17 -10.13
C ARG A 12 4.39 43.12 -11.10
N PHE A 13 3.83 41.91 -11.06
CA PHE A 13 4.05 40.91 -12.11
C PHE A 13 2.99 41.03 -13.19
N THR A 14 3.43 41.42 -14.39
CA THR A 14 2.62 41.44 -15.61
C THR A 14 2.44 40.04 -16.18
N ARG A 15 1.24 39.78 -16.70
CA ARG A 15 0.88 38.62 -17.52
C ARG A 15 1.81 38.49 -18.73
N ARG A 16 2.51 37.35 -18.86
CA ARG A 16 2.69 36.57 -20.10
C ARG A 16 3.55 35.34 -19.79
N GLY A 17 3.13 34.18 -20.31
CA GLY A 17 3.93 32.96 -20.28
C GLY A 17 3.48 31.88 -19.29
N LYS A 18 2.18 31.53 -19.25
CA LYS A 18 1.78 30.22 -18.73
C LYS A 18 2.12 29.16 -19.78
N LEU A 19 3.31 28.57 -19.69
CA LEU A 19 3.57 27.27 -20.29
C LEU A 19 2.97 26.24 -19.33
N VAL A 20 1.81 25.70 -19.68
CA VAL A 20 1.16 24.63 -18.92
C VAL A 20 1.97 23.36 -19.21
N LEU A 21 2.83 22.98 -18.26
CA LEU A 21 3.40 21.64 -18.25
C LEU A 21 2.31 20.70 -17.73
N VAL A 22 1.52 20.15 -18.65
CA VAL A 22 0.62 19.02 -18.36
C VAL A 22 1.53 17.82 -18.12
N VAL A 23 1.88 17.55 -16.86
CA VAL A 23 2.37 16.22 -16.47
C VAL A 23 1.13 15.34 -16.40
N THR A 24 0.78 14.77 -17.53
CA THR A 24 -0.12 13.63 -17.60
C THR A 24 0.53 12.53 -16.75
N GLY A 25 -0.03 12.27 -15.58
CA GLY A 25 0.34 11.11 -14.77
C GLY A 25 0.04 9.86 -15.57
N ALA A 26 1.05 9.32 -16.24
CA ALA A 26 0.99 8.00 -16.82
C ALA A 26 0.90 6.99 -15.67
N VAL A 27 -0.22 6.30 -15.58
CA VAL A 27 -0.27 4.99 -14.93
C VAL A 27 0.71 4.11 -15.71
N VAL A 28 1.90 3.91 -15.17
CA VAL A 28 2.83 2.90 -15.70
C VAL A 28 2.35 1.53 -15.19
N ALA A 29 1.27 1.06 -15.78
CA ALA A 29 1.03 -0.38 -15.91
C ALA A 29 1.79 -0.82 -17.16
N GLY A 30 3.07 -1.12 -16.98
CA GLY A 30 3.94 -1.53 -18.08
C GLY A 30 5.25 -2.04 -17.54
N THR A 31 5.34 -3.34 -17.29
CA THR A 31 6.64 -4.02 -17.29
C THR A 31 7.17 -3.92 -18.71
N ALA A 32 8.05 -2.96 -18.98
CA ALA A 32 8.82 -2.93 -20.22
C ALA A 32 9.86 -4.06 -20.13
N VAL A 33 9.53 -5.23 -20.67
CA VAL A 33 10.52 -6.28 -20.96
C VAL A 33 11.11 -5.97 -22.34
N ALA A 34 12.27 -5.35 -22.37
CA ALA A 34 13.02 -5.18 -23.61
C ALA A 34 13.71 -6.51 -23.96
N VAL A 35 13.26 -7.18 -25.04
CA VAL A 35 13.93 -8.36 -25.61
C VAL A 35 14.74 -7.90 -26.82
N PRO A 36 16.08 -7.94 -26.81
CA PRO A 36 16.87 -7.69 -28.00
C PRO A 36 16.81 -8.92 -28.92
N LEU A 37 16.56 -8.67 -30.20
CA LEU A 37 16.77 -9.65 -31.28
C LEU A 37 18.24 -10.10 -31.28
N LEU A 38 18.45 -11.42 -31.26
CA LEU A 38 19.74 -12.09 -31.18
C LEU A 38 20.71 -11.67 -32.29
N SER A 39 21.92 -11.28 -31.90
CA SER A 39 23.15 -11.52 -32.68
C SER A 39 23.98 -12.59 -31.96
N PRO A 40 24.62 -13.54 -32.67
CA PRO A 40 25.38 -14.62 -32.04
C PRO A 40 26.79 -14.14 -31.72
N GLY A 41 27.15 -14.05 -30.43
CA GLY A 41 28.54 -13.84 -30.01
C GLY A 41 28.68 -13.31 -28.59
N GLY A 42 29.15 -14.18 -27.67
CA GLY A 42 29.59 -13.82 -26.32
C GLY A 42 28.45 -13.68 -25.30
N ALA A 43 28.24 -14.70 -24.46
CA ALA A 43 27.14 -14.74 -23.49
C ALA A 43 27.39 -13.88 -22.23
N ASP A 44 27.60 -12.58 -22.40
CA ASP A 44 27.38 -11.57 -21.35
C ASP A 44 25.88 -11.21 -21.32
N ARG A 45 25.07 -12.15 -20.83
CA ARG A 45 23.68 -11.83 -20.46
C ARG A 45 23.73 -10.87 -19.27
N LYS A 46 23.28 -9.64 -19.46
CA LYS A 46 23.17 -8.63 -18.39
C LYS A 46 22.49 -9.24 -17.14
N PRO A 47 22.96 -8.88 -15.93
CA PRO A 47 22.29 -9.24 -14.67
C PRO A 47 20.78 -9.03 -14.75
N ILE A 48 19.98 -10.09 -14.59
CA ILE A 48 18.53 -9.95 -14.44
C ILE A 48 18.30 -9.49 -13.00
N SER A 49 17.59 -8.38 -12.84
CA SER A 49 17.17 -7.87 -11.53
C SER A 49 15.66 -8.01 -11.40
N LEU A 50 15.20 -8.61 -10.31
CA LEU A 50 13.79 -8.74 -9.94
C LEU A 50 13.45 -7.69 -8.89
N VAL A 51 12.64 -6.71 -9.28
CA VAL A 51 12.16 -5.66 -8.36
C VAL A 51 10.83 -6.10 -7.78
N ILE A 52 10.74 -6.16 -6.45
CA ILE A 52 9.51 -6.41 -5.69
C ILE A 52 9.12 -5.11 -4.96
N PRO A 53 8.05 -4.42 -5.41
CA PRO A 53 7.52 -3.24 -4.73
C PRO A 53 6.90 -3.55 -3.37
N GLU A 54 6.88 -2.55 -2.49
CA GLU A 54 6.10 -2.59 -1.25
C GLU A 54 4.60 -2.74 -1.54
N GLY A 55 3.86 -3.37 -0.63
CA GLY A 55 2.41 -3.55 -0.75
C GLY A 55 1.97 -4.63 -1.73
N TRP A 56 2.91 -5.38 -2.31
CA TRP A 56 2.58 -6.55 -3.14
C TRP A 56 2.17 -7.74 -2.28
N ARG A 57 1.10 -8.41 -2.72
CA ARG A 57 0.70 -9.71 -2.17
C ARG A 57 1.64 -10.80 -2.67
N ALA A 58 1.75 -11.88 -1.90
CA ALA A 58 2.59 -13.02 -2.26
C ALA A 58 2.26 -13.60 -3.64
N SER A 59 0.99 -13.59 -4.04
CA SER A 59 0.57 -14.00 -5.39
C SER A 59 1.24 -13.19 -6.50
N GLN A 60 1.38 -11.87 -6.32
CA GLN A 60 2.02 -10.99 -7.29
C GLN A 60 3.53 -11.24 -7.33
N VAL A 61 4.13 -11.50 -6.16
CA VAL A 61 5.55 -11.89 -6.05
C VAL A 61 5.80 -13.21 -6.78
N TYR A 62 4.94 -14.21 -6.62
CA TYR A 62 5.06 -15.49 -7.32
C TYR A 62 4.98 -15.34 -8.83
N GLU A 63 4.04 -14.53 -9.33
CA GLU A 63 3.94 -14.23 -10.75
C GLU A 63 5.18 -13.52 -11.29
N ALA A 64 5.78 -12.63 -10.51
CA ALA A 64 7.00 -11.92 -10.90
C ALA A 64 8.22 -12.85 -10.92
N ILE A 65 8.32 -13.78 -9.97
CA ILE A 65 9.35 -14.83 -9.98
C ILE A 65 9.18 -15.75 -11.18
N ASP A 66 7.95 -16.24 -11.45
CA ASP A 66 7.69 -17.10 -12.61
C ASP A 66 8.09 -16.40 -13.93
N LYS A 67 7.78 -15.12 -14.08
CA LYS A 67 8.20 -14.31 -15.24
C LYS A 67 9.70 -14.14 -15.33
N ALA A 68 10.36 -13.79 -14.22
CA ALA A 68 11.81 -13.56 -14.19
C ALA A 68 12.61 -14.83 -14.54
N LEU A 69 12.10 -16.00 -14.15
CA LEU A 69 12.70 -17.30 -14.42
C LEU A 69 12.17 -17.98 -15.69
N ALA A 70 11.29 -17.33 -16.45
CA ALA A 70 10.63 -17.88 -17.65
C ALA A 70 9.92 -19.23 -17.40
N LEU A 71 9.27 -19.36 -16.25
CA LEU A 71 8.53 -20.56 -15.83
C LEU A 71 7.04 -20.47 -16.20
N PRO A 72 6.34 -21.62 -16.31
CA PRO A 72 4.88 -21.62 -16.41
C PRO A 72 4.23 -20.93 -15.21
N ALA A 73 3.11 -20.24 -15.43
CA ALA A 73 2.38 -19.55 -14.37
C ALA A 73 1.97 -20.51 -13.23
N GLY A 74 2.19 -20.08 -11.99
CA GLY A 74 1.91 -20.83 -10.77
C GLY A 74 3.01 -21.82 -10.38
N SER A 75 4.15 -21.84 -11.07
CA SER A 75 5.28 -22.72 -10.72
C SER A 75 5.84 -22.38 -9.34
N THR A 76 6.03 -21.09 -9.06
CA THR A 76 6.51 -20.62 -7.77
C THR A 76 5.54 -20.95 -6.64
N ALA A 77 4.24 -20.70 -6.83
CA ALA A 77 3.23 -21.02 -5.82
C ALA A 77 3.21 -22.52 -5.44
N LYS A 78 3.39 -23.41 -6.43
CA LYS A 78 3.51 -24.86 -6.22
C LYS A 78 4.80 -25.28 -5.52
N SER A 79 5.83 -24.42 -5.55
CA SER A 79 7.15 -24.71 -4.96
C SER A 79 7.25 -24.37 -3.48
N ILE A 80 6.31 -23.58 -2.91
CA ILE A 80 6.38 -23.07 -1.53
C ILE A 80 6.61 -24.19 -0.52
N GLY A 81 5.86 -25.29 -0.61
CA GLY A 81 6.00 -26.41 0.32
C GLY A 81 7.37 -27.11 0.27
N LYS A 82 8.15 -26.87 -0.79
CA LYS A 82 9.55 -27.34 -0.93
C LYS A 82 10.56 -26.30 -0.46
N ALA A 83 10.19 -25.02 -0.50
CA ALA A 83 11.01 -23.94 0.02
C ALA A 83 10.96 -24.03 1.56
N ARG A 84 12.08 -24.40 2.19
CA ARG A 84 12.20 -24.51 3.65
C ARG A 84 12.34 -23.12 4.28
N LEU A 85 11.33 -22.27 4.05
CA LEU A 85 11.33 -20.86 4.45
C LEU A 85 11.39 -20.73 5.98
N LYS A 86 12.27 -19.85 6.46
CA LYS A 86 12.43 -19.53 7.89
C LYS A 86 11.34 -18.56 8.35
N LEU A 87 10.11 -19.06 8.44
CA LEU A 87 8.96 -18.31 8.92
C LEU A 87 8.69 -18.61 10.40
N PRO A 88 8.09 -17.68 11.17
CA PRO A 88 7.64 -18.00 12.52
C PRO A 88 6.50 -19.04 12.50
N SER A 89 6.31 -19.72 13.63
CA SER A 89 5.23 -20.71 13.79
C SER A 89 3.84 -20.15 13.46
N ASP A 90 3.59 -18.90 13.86
CA ASP A 90 2.30 -18.22 13.65
C ASP A 90 1.95 -18.04 12.18
N ALA A 91 2.94 -18.03 11.29
CA ALA A 91 2.72 -17.95 9.85
C ALA A 91 2.16 -19.25 9.26
N ALA A 92 2.27 -20.39 9.95
CA ALA A 92 1.83 -21.70 9.49
C ALA A 92 2.30 -22.05 8.06
N GLY A 93 3.51 -21.60 7.69
CA GLY A 93 4.08 -21.80 6.35
C GLY A 93 3.61 -20.81 5.27
N ASN A 94 2.74 -19.84 5.60
CA ASN A 94 2.34 -18.77 4.69
C ASN A 94 3.37 -17.63 4.69
N PRO A 95 4.05 -17.34 3.57
CA PRO A 95 5.07 -16.29 3.53
C PRO A 95 4.51 -14.87 3.33
N GLU A 96 3.18 -14.68 3.31
CA GLU A 96 2.58 -13.34 3.24
C GLU A 96 3.14 -12.44 4.37
N GLY A 97 3.56 -11.23 4.02
CA GLY A 97 4.27 -10.32 4.93
C GLY A 97 5.78 -10.52 5.04
N TYR A 98 6.32 -11.66 4.59
CA TYR A 98 7.75 -12.00 4.68
C TYR A 98 8.48 -11.98 3.34
N LEU A 99 7.78 -11.78 2.22
CA LEU A 99 8.43 -11.62 0.92
C LEU A 99 8.91 -10.17 0.76
N PHE A 100 10.02 -9.83 1.42
CA PHE A 100 10.44 -8.46 1.62
C PHE A 100 10.55 -7.66 0.30
N PRO A 101 10.05 -6.42 0.24
CA PRO A 101 10.15 -5.57 -0.94
C PRO A 101 11.57 -5.03 -1.11
N ALA A 102 12.24 -5.45 -2.19
CA ALA A 102 13.57 -5.00 -2.56
C ALA A 102 13.85 -5.30 -4.04
N THR A 103 15.07 -4.97 -4.48
CA THR A 103 15.60 -5.45 -5.77
C THR A 103 16.50 -6.65 -5.50
N TYR A 104 16.19 -7.78 -6.13
CA TYR A 104 16.91 -9.04 -6.01
C TYR A 104 17.69 -9.32 -7.28
N HIS A 105 18.94 -9.76 -7.13
CA HIS A 105 19.69 -10.30 -8.24
C HIS A 105 19.17 -11.70 -8.58
N VAL A 106 18.99 -11.98 -9.87
CA VAL A 106 18.55 -13.29 -10.36
C VAL A 106 19.75 -13.98 -10.99
N ASP A 107 20.33 -14.90 -10.24
CA ASP A 107 21.44 -15.75 -10.69
C ASP A 107 21.02 -16.70 -11.82
N LYS A 108 21.99 -17.22 -12.58
CA LYS A 108 21.73 -18.11 -13.73
C LYS A 108 21.05 -19.42 -13.33
N ASP A 109 21.31 -19.89 -12.12
CA ASP A 109 20.77 -21.11 -11.50
C ASP A 109 19.69 -20.81 -10.45
N ALA A 110 19.20 -19.56 -10.40
CA ALA A 110 18.16 -19.17 -9.48
C ALA A 110 16.90 -20.03 -9.68
N THR A 111 16.33 -20.48 -8.57
CA THR A 111 15.07 -21.21 -8.52
C THR A 111 14.02 -20.39 -7.78
N PRO A 112 12.72 -20.71 -7.92
CA PRO A 112 11.69 -20.08 -7.11
C PRO A 112 12.00 -20.15 -5.61
N GLN A 113 12.49 -21.31 -5.14
CA GLN A 113 12.79 -21.54 -3.73
C GLN A 113 13.95 -20.68 -3.23
N THR A 114 15.01 -20.52 -4.02
CA THR A 114 16.16 -19.69 -3.61
C THR A 114 15.78 -18.21 -3.54
N LEU A 115 14.97 -17.72 -4.49
CA LEU A 115 14.48 -16.34 -4.47
C LEU A 115 13.52 -16.08 -3.30
N LEU A 116 12.57 -17.00 -3.04
CA LEU A 116 11.67 -16.89 -1.88
C LEU A 116 12.46 -16.92 -0.56
N GLN A 117 13.45 -17.80 -0.46
CA GLN A 117 14.32 -17.89 0.71
C GLN A 117 15.08 -16.59 0.94
N GLN A 118 15.66 -16.01 -0.12
CA GLN A 118 16.37 -14.73 -0.04
C GLN A 118 15.44 -13.58 0.42
N MET A 119 14.20 -13.54 -0.06
CA MET A 119 13.20 -12.55 0.36
C MET A 119 12.85 -12.70 1.85
N VAL A 120 12.65 -13.94 2.32
CA VAL A 120 12.33 -14.23 3.73
C VAL A 120 13.52 -13.94 4.64
N ASP A 121 14.73 -14.32 4.25
CA ASP A 121 15.95 -13.97 5.01
C ASP A 121 16.13 -12.45 5.07
N THR A 122 15.86 -11.73 3.98
CA THR A 122 15.87 -10.26 3.97
C THR A 122 14.81 -9.68 4.91
N ALA A 123 13.58 -10.23 4.93
CA ALA A 123 12.56 -9.81 5.89
C ALA A 123 13.02 -10.02 7.33
N ASN A 124 13.57 -11.20 7.64
CA ASN A 124 14.09 -11.50 8.97
C ASN A 124 15.18 -10.51 9.37
N ASP A 125 16.14 -10.22 8.50
CA ASP A 125 17.21 -9.24 8.81
C ASP A 125 16.69 -7.80 8.99
N ARG A 126 15.66 -7.41 8.23
CA ARG A 126 15.12 -6.05 8.24
C ARG A 126 14.09 -5.82 9.33
N PHE A 127 13.37 -6.86 9.72
CA PHE A 127 12.36 -6.84 10.79
C PHE A 127 12.90 -7.34 12.12
N ASP A 128 14.09 -7.94 12.17
CA ASP A 128 14.87 -8.18 13.39
C ASP A 128 15.44 -6.86 13.92
N VAL A 129 14.52 -5.97 14.25
CA VAL A 129 14.77 -4.86 15.15
C VAL A 129 14.68 -5.42 16.56
N ALA A 130 15.79 -6.02 17.01
CA ALA A 130 16.09 -6.19 18.43
C ALA A 130 15.62 -4.95 19.20
N PRO A 131 15.04 -5.09 20.40
CA PRO A 131 14.04 -4.17 20.96
C PRO A 131 14.53 -2.73 20.89
N VAL A 132 14.14 -2.00 19.84
CA VAL A 132 14.55 -0.61 19.67
C VAL A 132 13.83 0.17 20.76
N ALA A 133 14.62 0.52 21.77
CA ALA A 133 14.36 1.35 22.93
C ALA A 133 13.45 0.76 24.02
N ALA A 134 14.11 0.31 25.10
CA ALA A 134 13.59 0.35 26.45
C ALA A 134 12.93 1.72 26.73
N GLY A 135 11.59 1.77 26.80
CA GLY A 135 10.88 3.00 27.18
C GLY A 135 9.41 3.04 26.80
N ALA A 136 8.97 2.37 25.75
CA ALA A 136 7.56 2.28 25.42
C ALA A 136 6.92 1.07 26.12
N GLN A 137 5.88 1.30 26.91
CA GLN A 137 5.03 0.22 27.45
C GLN A 137 4.67 -0.71 26.30
N ARG A 138 5.19 -1.94 26.36
CA ARG A 138 5.04 -2.93 25.29
C ARG A 138 3.54 -3.15 25.06
N SER A 139 3.06 -2.82 23.86
CA SER A 139 1.89 -3.54 23.35
C SER A 139 2.28 -5.02 23.33
N PRO A 140 1.49 -5.94 23.90
CA PRO A 140 1.85 -7.35 24.06
C PRO A 140 1.92 -8.13 22.74
N MET A 141 2.11 -7.45 21.61
CA MET A 141 2.13 -8.04 20.28
C MET A 141 3.44 -8.73 19.99
N ASN A 142 3.35 -9.92 19.41
CA ASN A 142 4.52 -10.62 18.88
C ASN A 142 4.94 -10.05 17.51
N LEU A 143 6.09 -10.51 16.99
CA LEU A 143 6.63 -10.01 15.72
C LEU A 143 5.68 -10.28 14.53
N TYR A 144 5.02 -11.43 14.49
CA TYR A 144 4.08 -11.76 13.42
C TYR A 144 2.86 -10.81 13.42
N GLN A 145 2.34 -10.48 14.60
CA GLN A 145 1.28 -9.49 14.77
C GLN A 145 1.74 -8.08 14.38
N ALA A 146 2.98 -7.71 14.71
CA ALA A 146 3.56 -6.44 14.28
C ALA A 146 3.68 -6.35 12.75
N ILE A 147 4.13 -7.41 12.07
CA ILE A 147 4.18 -7.47 10.61
C ILE A 147 2.76 -7.44 10.01
N THR A 148 1.79 -8.08 10.67
CA THR A 148 0.37 -8.01 10.27
C THR A 148 -0.15 -6.57 10.32
N VAL A 149 0.10 -5.85 11.41
CA VAL A 149 -0.24 -4.41 11.49
C VAL A 149 0.52 -3.60 10.44
N ALA A 150 1.80 -3.88 10.22
CA ALA A 150 2.61 -3.19 9.21
C ALA A 150 2.04 -3.38 7.80
N SER A 151 1.53 -4.56 7.46
CA SER A 151 0.86 -4.79 6.15
C SER A 151 -0.43 -3.98 6.00
N ILE A 152 -1.21 -3.82 7.08
CA ILE A 152 -2.39 -2.95 7.06
C ILE A 152 -1.97 -1.49 6.91
N VAL A 153 -0.94 -1.05 7.65
CA VAL A 153 -0.41 0.32 7.56
C VAL A 153 0.11 0.61 6.15
N GLN A 154 0.83 -0.34 5.54
CA GLN A 154 1.31 -0.22 4.16
C GLN A 154 0.15 -0.02 3.17
N ALA A 155 -0.91 -0.81 3.31
CA ALA A 155 -2.07 -0.75 2.42
C ALA A 155 -2.95 0.50 2.61
N GLU A 156 -3.04 1.03 3.82
CA GLU A 156 -3.95 2.14 4.17
C GLU A 156 -3.31 3.53 4.12
N SER A 157 -1.98 3.61 4.12
CA SER A 157 -1.29 4.90 4.20
C SER A 157 -1.15 5.57 2.84
N ALA A 158 -1.66 6.80 2.73
CA ALA A 158 -1.48 7.62 1.54
C ALA A 158 -0.03 8.13 1.38
N SER A 159 0.73 8.20 2.48
CA SER A 159 2.10 8.72 2.51
C SER A 159 2.91 8.12 3.66
N ARG A 160 4.25 8.21 3.56
CA ARG A 160 5.16 7.82 4.66
C ARG A 160 4.93 8.60 5.95
N THR A 161 4.49 9.86 5.83
CA THR A 161 4.19 10.70 7.01
C THR A 161 2.90 10.29 7.70
N ASP A 162 1.96 9.68 6.98
CA ASP A 162 0.68 9.22 7.55
C ASP A 162 0.81 7.85 8.23
N MET A 163 1.78 7.02 7.83
CA MET A 163 1.99 5.67 8.37
C MET A 163 2.01 5.62 9.91
N GLY A 164 2.70 6.56 10.55
CA GLY A 164 2.77 6.61 12.02
C GLY A 164 1.42 6.90 12.68
N LYS A 165 0.56 7.72 12.06
CA LYS A 165 -0.79 8.02 12.55
C LYS A 165 -1.78 6.92 12.23
N VAL A 166 -1.68 6.30 11.04
CA VAL A 166 -2.49 5.13 10.67
C VAL A 166 -2.19 3.97 11.62
N ALA A 167 -0.91 3.68 11.88
CA ALA A 167 -0.49 2.70 12.88
C ALA A 167 -1.09 3.01 14.25
N ARG A 168 -1.07 4.28 14.67
CA ARG A 168 -1.70 4.70 15.93
C ARG A 168 -3.20 4.41 15.97
N VAL A 169 -3.95 4.69 14.91
CA VAL A 169 -5.39 4.39 14.82
C VAL A 169 -5.64 2.89 14.94
N VAL A 170 -4.89 2.06 14.21
CA VAL A 170 -5.00 0.59 14.27
C VAL A 170 -4.80 0.10 15.71
N LEU A 171 -3.72 0.54 16.37
CA LEU A 171 -3.39 0.12 17.72
C LEU A 171 -4.41 0.62 18.76
N ASN A 172 -4.88 1.86 18.64
CA ASN A 172 -5.91 2.41 19.53
C ASN A 172 -7.22 1.63 19.41
N ARG A 173 -7.62 1.23 18.19
CA ARG A 173 -8.83 0.41 17.97
C ARG A 173 -8.67 -0.99 18.54
N LEU A 174 -7.54 -1.65 18.32
CA LEU A 174 -7.24 -2.97 18.90
C LEU A 174 -7.30 -2.92 20.43
N ALA A 175 -6.69 -1.91 21.04
CA ALA A 175 -6.69 -1.74 22.50
C ALA A 175 -8.10 -1.49 23.08
N ARG A 176 -9.02 -0.95 22.29
CA ARG A 176 -10.41 -0.67 22.69
C ARG A 176 -11.41 -1.74 22.22
N GLY A 177 -10.96 -2.81 21.56
CA GLY A 177 -11.85 -3.84 21.02
C GLY A 177 -12.77 -3.33 19.90
N ILE A 178 -12.38 -2.27 19.19
CA ILE A 178 -13.13 -1.70 18.07
C ILE A 178 -12.72 -2.43 16.78
N PRO A 179 -13.67 -2.88 15.93
CA PRO A 179 -13.33 -3.45 14.62
C PRO A 179 -12.47 -2.51 13.77
N LEU A 180 -11.49 -3.04 13.03
CA LEU A 180 -10.57 -2.20 12.26
C LEU A 180 -11.24 -1.53 11.07
N GLN A 181 -12.25 -2.16 10.45
CA GLN A 181 -13.04 -1.60 9.34
C GLN A 181 -12.19 -1.12 8.14
N MET A 182 -11.20 -1.92 7.75
CA MET A 182 -10.25 -1.60 6.67
C MET A 182 -10.63 -2.30 5.36
N ASP A 183 -10.84 -1.53 4.30
CA ASP A 183 -11.15 -2.07 2.95
C ASP A 183 -10.03 -2.97 2.43
N SER A 184 -8.76 -2.67 2.75
CA SER A 184 -7.60 -3.47 2.34
C SER A 184 -7.70 -4.93 2.81
N THR A 185 -8.07 -5.15 4.07
CA THR A 185 -8.21 -6.48 4.67
C THR A 185 -9.30 -7.31 3.98
N LEU A 186 -10.46 -6.71 3.73
CA LEU A 186 -11.56 -7.39 3.04
C LEU A 186 -11.22 -7.67 1.57
N ASN A 187 -10.61 -6.72 0.87
CA ASN A 187 -10.16 -6.93 -0.50
C ASN A 187 -9.10 -8.02 -0.62
N TYR A 188 -8.25 -8.20 0.40
CA TYR A 188 -7.34 -9.33 0.50
C TYR A 188 -8.09 -10.65 0.61
N GLY A 189 -9.02 -10.75 1.57
CA GLY A 189 -9.84 -11.95 1.77
C GLY A 189 -10.70 -12.34 0.56
N LEU A 190 -11.12 -11.35 -0.23
CA LEU A 190 -11.88 -11.54 -1.47
C LEU A 190 -10.99 -11.74 -2.71
N ARG A 191 -9.66 -11.77 -2.55
CA ARG A 191 -8.67 -11.95 -3.63
C ARG A 191 -8.85 -10.97 -4.79
N ARG A 192 -9.18 -9.72 -4.49
CA ARG A 192 -9.39 -8.67 -5.48
C ARG A 192 -8.57 -7.42 -5.20
N HIS A 193 -8.37 -6.61 -6.22
CA HIS A 193 -7.78 -5.29 -6.14
C HIS A 193 -8.85 -4.27 -6.51
N ALA A 194 -9.69 -3.91 -5.53
CA ALA A 194 -10.74 -2.94 -5.73
C ALA A 194 -10.40 -1.68 -4.93
N ALA A 195 -10.55 -0.51 -5.55
CA ALA A 195 -10.33 0.76 -4.88
C ALA A 195 -11.36 1.00 -3.75
N ARG A 196 -12.51 0.30 -3.77
CA ARG A 196 -13.58 0.40 -2.79
C ARG A 196 -14.30 -0.93 -2.62
N THR A 197 -14.75 -1.21 -1.41
CA THR A 197 -15.74 -2.27 -1.11
C THR A 197 -17.17 -1.73 -1.28
N SER A 198 -18.20 -2.55 -1.44
CA SER A 198 -19.61 -2.13 -1.34
C SER A 198 -20.12 -2.28 0.11
N LEU A 199 -21.32 -1.76 0.42
CA LEU A 199 -21.91 -1.99 1.74
C LEU A 199 -22.23 -3.47 1.94
N GLU A 200 -22.67 -4.15 0.89
CA GLU A 200 -22.93 -5.58 0.87
C GLU A 200 -21.64 -6.36 1.16
N ASP A 201 -20.51 -5.93 0.60
CA ASP A 201 -19.21 -6.56 0.87
C ASP A 201 -18.88 -6.55 2.37
N THR A 202 -19.14 -5.46 3.08
CA THR A 202 -18.84 -5.35 4.54
C THR A 202 -19.61 -6.34 5.39
N ARG A 203 -20.64 -6.99 4.84
CA ARG A 203 -21.47 -7.99 5.53
C ARG A 203 -21.09 -9.43 5.19
N ILE A 204 -20.15 -9.64 4.28
CA ILE A 204 -19.70 -10.97 3.86
C ILE A 204 -18.96 -11.63 5.02
N ASP A 205 -19.37 -12.86 5.36
CA ASP A 205 -18.63 -13.67 6.30
C ASP A 205 -17.30 -14.11 5.67
N ASN A 206 -16.22 -13.48 6.13
CA ASN A 206 -14.86 -13.77 5.71
C ASN A 206 -13.92 -13.53 6.89
N PRO A 207 -12.91 -14.38 7.14
CA PRO A 207 -12.00 -14.20 8.26
C PRO A 207 -11.16 -12.92 8.19
N TYR A 208 -10.99 -12.34 7.00
CA TYR A 208 -10.33 -11.04 6.80
C TYR A 208 -11.29 -9.85 6.82
N ASN A 209 -12.59 -10.07 7.06
CA ASN A 209 -13.56 -8.99 7.16
C ASN A 209 -13.45 -8.26 8.51
N SER A 210 -12.57 -7.26 8.57
CA SER A 210 -12.38 -6.44 9.76
C SER A 210 -13.52 -5.46 10.06
N TYR A 211 -14.61 -5.46 9.27
CA TYR A 211 -15.85 -4.77 9.62
C TYR A 211 -16.69 -5.57 10.62
N GLN A 212 -16.66 -6.89 10.53
CA GLN A 212 -17.45 -7.80 11.37
C GLN A 212 -16.62 -8.43 12.49
N ARG A 213 -15.30 -8.54 12.31
CA ARG A 213 -14.40 -9.22 13.22
C ARG A 213 -13.51 -8.22 13.95
N VAL A 214 -13.52 -8.29 15.28
CA VAL A 214 -12.61 -7.53 16.15
C VAL A 214 -11.25 -8.22 16.16
N GLY A 215 -10.18 -7.43 16.17
CA GLY A 215 -8.81 -7.92 16.19
C GLY A 215 -8.11 -7.84 14.84
N LEU A 216 -6.96 -8.51 14.74
CA LEU A 216 -6.19 -8.60 13.51
C LEU A 216 -6.77 -9.66 12.56
N PRO A 217 -6.59 -9.49 11.24
CA PRO A 217 -6.83 -10.58 10.29
C PRO A 217 -5.91 -11.77 10.58
N PRO A 218 -6.21 -12.97 10.05
CA PRO A 218 -5.43 -14.19 10.32
C PRO A 218 -3.97 -14.13 9.88
N THR A 219 -3.65 -13.28 8.89
CA THR A 219 -2.31 -13.14 8.30
C THR A 219 -2.07 -11.67 7.93
N PRO A 220 -0.82 -11.28 7.66
CA PRO A 220 -0.53 -10.09 6.85
C PRO A 220 -1.31 -10.12 5.52
N ILE A 221 -1.52 -8.95 4.92
CA ILE A 221 -2.32 -8.78 3.70
C ILE A 221 -1.52 -8.30 2.48
N ASP A 222 -0.23 -8.04 2.67
CA ASP A 222 0.74 -7.69 1.65
C ASP A 222 2.17 -7.84 2.19
N SER A 223 3.16 -7.43 1.40
CA SER A 223 4.58 -7.32 1.77
C SER A 223 4.91 -5.89 2.22
N PRO A 224 4.92 -5.60 3.55
CA PRO A 224 5.18 -4.25 4.05
C PRO A 224 6.66 -3.86 3.88
N GLY A 225 6.90 -2.57 3.70
CA GLY A 225 8.24 -2.00 3.72
C GLY A 225 8.77 -1.76 5.14
N ALA A 226 10.05 -1.41 5.24
CA ALA A 226 10.70 -1.07 6.50
C ALA A 226 10.06 0.15 7.20
N ASP A 227 9.48 1.08 6.45
CA ASP A 227 8.84 2.27 7.01
C ASP A 227 7.51 1.95 7.70
N ALA A 228 6.70 1.08 7.10
CA ALA A 228 5.46 0.59 7.71
C ALA A 228 5.76 -0.22 8.98
N MET A 229 6.81 -1.05 8.96
CA MET A 229 7.25 -1.77 10.16
C MET A 229 7.71 -0.81 11.26
N ARG A 230 8.54 0.19 10.92
CA ARG A 230 9.01 1.20 11.89
C ARG A 230 7.86 2.03 12.46
N ALA A 231 6.90 2.43 11.63
CA ALA A 231 5.71 3.15 12.05
C ALA A 231 4.82 2.31 12.99
N THR A 232 4.76 0.99 12.77
CA THR A 232 4.02 0.06 13.63
C THR A 232 4.66 -0.08 15.01
N LEU A 233 5.99 -0.17 15.05
CA LEU A 233 6.73 -0.30 16.31
C LEU A 233 6.84 1.02 17.08
N ASN A 234 6.94 2.14 16.37
CA ASN A 234 7.04 3.48 16.93
C ASN A 234 5.96 4.40 16.35
N PRO A 235 4.67 4.15 16.66
CA PRO A 235 3.56 4.92 16.12
C PRO A 235 3.54 6.34 16.67
N THR A 236 3.18 7.31 15.83
CA THR A 236 3.01 8.71 16.22
C THR A 236 2.10 8.81 17.44
N PRO A 237 2.48 9.50 18.53
CA PRO A 237 1.62 9.68 19.69
C PRO A 237 0.31 10.37 19.31
N GLY A 238 -0.81 9.87 19.84
CA GLY A 238 -2.13 10.42 19.62
C GLY A 238 -3.22 9.42 19.99
N ASP A 239 -4.45 9.90 20.09
CA ASP A 239 -5.61 9.13 20.54
C ASP A 239 -6.61 8.84 19.41
N TRP A 240 -6.29 9.27 18.18
CA TRP A 240 -7.12 9.11 16.97
C TRP A 240 -7.69 7.70 16.83
N LEU A 241 -8.95 7.66 16.42
CA LEU A 241 -9.71 6.45 16.12
C LEU A 241 -10.21 6.39 14.68
N TYR A 242 -10.14 7.52 13.99
CA TYR A 242 -10.65 7.66 12.63
C TYR A 242 -9.66 8.42 11.77
N PHE A 243 -9.61 8.07 10.50
CA PHE A 243 -8.91 8.84 9.49
C PHE A 243 -9.59 8.70 8.14
N VAL A 244 -9.51 9.74 7.31
CA VAL A 244 -9.99 9.71 5.93
C VAL A 244 -9.11 10.62 5.07
N THR A 245 -8.79 10.15 3.87
CA THR A 245 -8.11 10.98 2.86
C THR A 245 -9.14 11.71 2.03
N VAL A 246 -9.34 13.00 2.32
CA VAL A 246 -10.37 13.84 1.67
C VAL A 246 -9.98 14.18 0.23
N LYS A 247 -8.68 14.38 -0.03
CA LYS A 247 -8.08 14.59 -1.34
C LYS A 247 -6.60 14.23 -1.28
N PRO A 248 -5.89 14.07 -2.42
CA PRO A 248 -4.46 13.77 -2.40
C PRO A 248 -3.67 14.77 -1.52
N GLY A 249 -2.92 14.24 -0.55
CA GLY A 249 -2.15 15.03 0.42
C GLY A 249 -2.95 15.64 1.57
N ASP A 250 -4.24 15.33 1.72
CA ASP A 250 -5.11 15.78 2.82
C ASP A 250 -5.76 14.57 3.50
N THR A 251 -4.98 13.93 4.37
CA THR A 251 -5.45 12.87 5.26
C THR A 251 -5.70 13.46 6.65
N ARG A 252 -6.95 13.39 7.09
CA ARG A 252 -7.40 13.95 8.37
C ARG A 252 -7.57 12.82 9.37
N PHE A 253 -7.20 13.08 10.62
CA PHE A 253 -7.25 12.13 11.72
C PHE A 253 -8.04 12.76 12.86
N THR A 254 -8.98 12.01 13.44
CA THR A 254 -9.84 12.50 14.53
C THR A 254 -10.20 11.38 15.51
N THR A 255 -10.58 11.78 16.73
CA THR A 255 -11.22 10.92 17.72
C THR A 255 -12.75 11.05 17.71
N ASP A 256 -13.28 12.10 17.10
CA ASP A 256 -14.71 12.38 17.03
C ASP A 256 -15.32 11.73 15.78
N TYR A 257 -16.30 10.86 16.03
CA TYR A 257 -17.03 10.20 14.97
C TYR A 257 -17.86 11.18 14.11
N GLU A 258 -18.42 12.23 14.71
CA GLU A 258 -19.20 13.22 13.94
C GLU A 258 -18.29 14.04 13.02
N GLU A 259 -17.11 14.42 13.49
CA GLU A 259 -16.09 15.06 12.66
C GLU A 259 -15.66 14.15 11.51
N HIS A 260 -15.46 12.87 11.81
CA HIS A 260 -15.14 11.87 10.79
C HIS A 260 -16.21 11.80 9.69
N GLN A 261 -17.49 11.74 10.07
CA GLN A 261 -18.59 11.73 9.11
C GLN A 261 -18.66 13.00 8.26
N ARG A 262 -18.33 14.18 8.82
CA ARG A 262 -18.21 15.42 8.06
C ARG A 262 -17.09 15.35 7.02
N ASN A 263 -15.92 14.83 7.40
CA ASN A 263 -14.79 14.64 6.49
C ASN A 263 -15.11 13.63 5.37
N VAL A 264 -15.80 12.52 5.69
CA VAL A 264 -16.29 11.55 4.70
C VAL A 264 -17.32 12.18 3.74
N ALA A 265 -18.23 12.99 4.24
CA ALA A 265 -19.20 13.72 3.40
C ALA A 265 -18.50 14.67 2.43
N GLU A 266 -17.45 15.38 2.87
CA GLU A 266 -16.62 16.23 2.02
C GLU A 266 -15.92 15.43 0.91
N PHE A 267 -15.27 14.31 1.27
CA PHE A 267 -14.67 13.39 0.30
C PHE A 267 -15.68 12.95 -0.77
N ASN A 268 -16.88 12.54 -0.36
CA ASN A 268 -17.93 12.13 -1.29
C ASN A 268 -18.35 13.24 -2.25
N ALA A 269 -18.55 14.44 -1.73
CA ALA A 269 -18.95 15.59 -2.53
C ALA A 269 -17.88 15.92 -3.60
N LEU A 270 -16.60 15.87 -3.23
CA LEU A 270 -15.48 16.06 -4.15
C LEU A 270 -15.44 14.99 -5.25
N GLN A 271 -15.63 13.72 -4.89
CA GLN A 271 -15.64 12.62 -5.85
C GLN A 271 -16.79 12.72 -6.86
N GLN A 272 -17.97 13.17 -6.41
CA GLN A 272 -19.09 13.43 -7.32
C GLN A 272 -18.82 14.59 -8.26
N LYS A 273 -18.20 15.67 -7.78
CA LYS A 273 -17.79 16.81 -8.62
C LYS A 273 -16.79 16.37 -9.69
N ASN A 274 -15.76 15.61 -9.31
CA ASN A 274 -14.74 15.11 -10.25
C ASN A 274 -15.36 14.21 -11.32
N LYS A 275 -16.28 13.32 -10.93
CA LYS A 275 -17.01 12.47 -11.87
C LYS A 275 -17.88 13.26 -12.84
N LYS A 276 -18.55 14.33 -12.38
CA LYS A 276 -19.33 15.22 -13.26
C LYS A 276 -18.43 15.96 -14.24
N ALA A 277 -17.30 16.51 -13.77
CA ALA A 277 -16.33 17.20 -14.61
C ALA A 277 -15.74 16.29 -15.71
N GLN A 278 -15.48 15.01 -15.40
CA GLN A 278 -15.01 14.02 -16.36
C GLN A 278 -16.07 13.56 -17.38
N ARG A 279 -17.37 13.76 -17.08
CA ARG A 279 -18.49 13.36 -17.94
C ARG A 279 -19.01 14.48 -18.84
N SER A 280 -18.56 15.72 -18.65
CA SER A 280 -18.89 16.85 -19.53
C SER A 280 -17.86 16.91 -20.67
N PRO A 281 -18.21 16.57 -21.93
CA PRO A 281 -17.27 16.72 -23.02
C PRO A 281 -17.11 18.21 -23.36
N SER A 282 -15.87 18.68 -23.38
CA SER A 282 -15.49 19.83 -24.21
C SER A 282 -15.91 19.51 -25.64
N ALA A 283 -16.77 20.35 -26.21
CA ALA A 283 -17.32 20.19 -27.55
C ALA A 283 -16.21 20.28 -28.61
N THR A 284 -15.60 19.15 -28.96
CA THR A 284 -15.06 18.81 -30.29
C THR A 284 -14.53 17.38 -30.31
N ALA A 285 -14.91 16.63 -31.36
CA ALA A 285 -14.45 15.30 -31.80
C ALA A 285 -15.36 14.07 -31.49
N SER A 286 -15.60 13.34 -32.58
CA SER A 286 -16.52 12.20 -32.84
C SER A 286 -16.19 10.89 -32.10
N PRO A 287 -17.10 9.88 -32.09
CA PRO A 287 -17.08 8.81 -31.10
C PRO A 287 -16.27 7.58 -31.56
N SER A 288 -15.52 6.99 -30.64
CA SER A 288 -15.05 5.59 -30.74
C SER A 288 -14.80 5.02 -29.35
N GLY A 289 -15.26 3.79 -29.13
CA GLY A 289 -14.65 2.84 -28.20
C GLY A 289 -15.06 2.91 -26.73
N ALA A 290 -15.72 1.85 -26.27
CA ALA A 290 -16.22 1.61 -24.92
C ALA A 290 -15.17 1.68 -23.79
N SER A 291 -15.64 2.03 -22.58
CA SER A 291 -15.29 1.36 -21.31
C SER A 291 -16.15 1.92 -20.18
N GLN A 292 -17.00 1.08 -19.59
CA GLN A 292 -17.87 1.45 -18.47
C GLN A 292 -17.03 1.63 -17.19
N SER A 293 -16.98 2.86 -16.68
CA SER A 293 -16.37 3.18 -15.38
C SER A 293 -17.33 2.80 -14.23
N PRO A 294 -16.89 2.06 -13.21
CA PRO A 294 -17.77 1.70 -12.12
C PRO A 294 -18.06 2.89 -11.20
N SER A 295 -19.29 2.91 -10.71
CA SER A 295 -19.90 3.94 -9.88
C SER A 295 -19.79 3.57 -8.40
N GLY A 296 -19.50 4.53 -7.51
CA GLY A 296 -19.62 4.29 -6.07
C GLY A 296 -19.45 5.56 -5.24
N VAL A 297 -20.32 5.74 -4.24
CA VAL A 297 -20.28 6.74 -3.16
C VAL A 297 -19.54 6.09 -1.98
N ALA A 298 -18.65 6.79 -1.28
CA ALA A 298 -18.00 6.29 -0.08
C ALA A 298 -18.85 6.61 1.16
N GLN A 299 -19.85 5.80 1.48
CA GLN A 299 -20.61 6.00 2.72
C GLN A 299 -19.79 5.59 3.95
N SER A 300 -19.81 6.43 4.99
CA SER A 300 -19.49 6.15 6.40
C SER A 300 -18.56 4.94 6.64
N ARG A 301 -17.39 5.00 6.05
CA ARG A 301 -16.27 4.10 6.36
C ARG A 301 -15.30 4.90 7.22
N LEU A 302 -14.32 4.25 7.83
CA LEU A 302 -13.03 4.95 7.96
C LEU A 302 -12.69 5.59 6.61
#